data_AF-A0A522SIW8-F1
#
_entry.id   AF-A0A522SIW8-F1
#
_cell.length_a   1.000
_cell.length_b   1.000
_cell.length_c   1.000
_cell.angle_alpha   90.00
_cell.angle_beta   90.00
_cell.angle_gamma   90.00
#
_symmetry.space_group_name_H-M   'P 1'
#
loop_
_entity.id
_entity.type
_entity.pdbx_description
1 polymer ?
#
loop_
_entity_poly.entity_id
_entity_poly.type
_entity_poly.pdbx_seq_one_letter_code
_entity_poly.pdbx_strand_id
1 'polypeptide(L)'
;MKLRTTPPAAAEQRQQGVVLVVSLIFLIILSLVSLYVTRGVIVGEQVSKNIRANATATQSAETALRYCEDRVRTAQPLNTLEAPVDLAPGALPSQWQTRVNWTDGSTVSVQIPSDQVTAQGMRPLPMQPRCMVERFSLPPAPGEDPQSVSILQPHLITAVGFTRDYVADANNRPISGGEVWLQSILIP
;
A
#
# COMPACT_ATOMS: atom_id res chain seq x y z
N MET A 1 31.69 -5.43 94.29
CA MET A 1 32.65 -5.39 93.17
C MET A 1 31.87 -5.47 91.87
N LYS A 2 31.62 -4.36 91.18
CA LYS A 2 30.83 -4.31 89.92
C LYS A 2 31.79 -4.18 88.74
N LEU A 3 31.87 -5.21 87.90
CA LEU A 3 32.60 -5.19 86.64
C LEU A 3 31.71 -4.54 85.57
N ARG A 4 32.15 -3.39 85.06
CA ARG A 4 31.67 -2.82 83.78
C ARG A 4 32.73 -3.13 82.74
N THR A 5 32.35 -3.84 81.68
CA THR A 5 33.13 -3.93 80.45
C THR A 5 32.22 -3.60 79.28
N THR A 6 32.66 -2.60 78.53
CA THR A 6 32.02 -1.91 77.40
C THR A 6 31.89 -2.79 76.15
N PRO A 7 30.83 -2.62 75.33
CA PRO A 7 30.74 -3.25 74.02
C PRO A 7 31.75 -2.61 73.04
N PRO A 8 32.30 -3.36 72.07
CA PRO A 8 33.16 -2.79 71.04
C PRO A 8 32.34 -1.88 70.11
N ALA A 9 32.86 -0.67 69.87
CA ALA A 9 32.33 0.24 68.88
C ALA A 9 32.48 -0.39 67.48
N ALA A 10 31.36 -0.68 66.83
CA ALA A 10 31.35 -1.07 65.43
C ALA A 10 31.86 0.14 64.62
N ALA A 11 33.00 -0.04 63.96
CA ALA A 11 33.49 0.94 62.98
C ALA A 11 32.52 0.92 61.79
N GLU A 12 31.59 1.89 61.74
CA GLU A 12 30.80 2.16 60.56
C GLU A 12 31.75 2.58 59.44
N GLN A 13 32.06 1.63 58.56
CA GLN A 13 32.84 1.87 57.38
C GLN A 13 32.09 2.84 56.47
N ARG A 14 32.81 3.92 56.14
CA ARG A 14 32.42 5.08 55.33
C ARG A 14 32.21 4.70 53.85
N GLN A 15 31.29 3.79 53.57
CA GLN A 15 30.93 3.29 52.23
C GLN A 15 29.81 4.10 51.53
N GLN A 16 29.59 5.37 51.90
CA GLN A 16 28.46 6.14 51.36
C GLN A 16 28.69 6.68 49.92
N GLY A 17 29.91 6.68 49.39
CA GLY A 17 30.20 7.18 48.04
C GLY A 17 30.06 6.15 46.92
N VAL A 18 30.39 4.88 47.19
CA VAL A 18 30.44 3.82 46.15
C VAL A 18 29.03 3.40 45.74
N VAL A 19 28.08 3.38 46.67
CA VAL A 19 26.69 2.98 46.39
C VAL A 19 26.05 3.88 45.33
N LEU A 20 26.24 5.20 45.41
CA LEU A 20 25.71 6.15 44.43
C LEU A 20 26.25 5.87 43.02
N VAL A 21 27.56 5.64 42.90
CA VAL A 21 28.22 5.38 41.61
C VAL A 21 27.72 4.07 41.01
N VAL A 22 27.62 3.02 41.82
CA VAL A 22 27.12 1.71 41.38
C VAL A 22 25.65 1.83 40.94
N SER A 23 24.80 2.51 41.71
CA SER A 23 23.41 2.77 41.32
C SER A 23 23.30 3.56 40.02
N LEU A 24 24.13 4.59 39.82
CA LEU A 24 24.14 5.38 38.58
C LEU A 24 24.52 4.50 37.37
N ILE A 25 25.54 3.66 37.51
CA ILE A 25 25.95 2.73 36.44
C ILE A 25 24.81 1.77 36.11
N PHE A 26 24.16 1.17 37.11
CA PHE A 26 23.00 0.30 36.88
C PHE A 26 21.84 1.03 36.19
N LEU A 27 21.52 2.25 36.61
CA LEU A 27 20.47 3.06 35.96
C LEU A 27 20.80 3.34 34.50
N ILE A 28 22.05 3.66 34.18
CA ILE A 28 22.50 3.89 32.80
C ILE A 28 22.34 2.60 31.98
N ILE A 29 22.78 1.46 32.51
CA ILE A 29 22.67 0.17 31.82
C ILE A 29 21.20 -0.16 31.55
N LEU A 30 20.33 -0.03 32.55
CA LEU A 30 18.90 -0.28 32.40
C LEU A 30 18.26 0.66 31.36
N SER A 31 18.63 1.94 31.37
CA SER A 31 18.14 2.92 30.39
C SER A 31 18.52 2.54 28.96
N LEU A 32 19.78 2.14 28.73
CA LEU A 32 20.24 1.71 27.41
C LEU A 32 19.51 0.45 26.92
N VAL A 33 19.25 -0.51 27.81
CA VAL A 33 18.47 -1.72 27.48
C VAL A 33 17.02 -1.34 27.12
N SER A 34 16.37 -0.49 27.91
CA SER A 34 15.01 -0.01 27.62
C SER A 34 14.92 0.74 26.29
N LEU A 35 15.92 1.58 25.98
CA LEU A 35 16.01 2.30 24.70
C LEU A 35 16.19 1.34 23.52
N TYR A 36 17.00 0.29 23.68
CA TYR A 36 17.20 -0.71 22.64
C TYR A 36 15.91 -1.47 22.32
N VAL A 37 15.19 -1.93 23.35
CA VAL A 37 13.91 -2.65 23.19
C VAL A 37 12.85 -1.76 22.52
N THR A 38 12.71 -0.51 22.97
CA THR A 38 11.70 0.42 22.41
C THR A 38 11.94 0.74 20.93
N ARG A 39 13.21 0.87 20.50
CA ARG A 39 13.53 1.02 19.07
C ARG A 39 13.05 -0.16 18.24
N GLY A 40 13.27 -1.39 18.72
CA GLY A 40 12.78 -2.60 18.05
C GLY A 40 11.25 -2.60 17.89
N VAL A 41 10.52 -2.20 18.94
CA VAL A 41 9.06 -2.10 18.90
C VAL A 41 8.58 -1.08 17.87
N ILE A 42 9.18 0.12 17.83
CA ILE A 42 8.80 1.18 16.88
C ILE A 42 9.00 0.71 15.44
N VAL A 43 10.14 0.10 15.13
CA VAL A 43 10.41 -0.43 13.78
C VAL A 43 9.39 -1.52 13.42
N GLY A 44 9.11 -2.45 14.34
CA GLY A 44 8.10 -3.49 14.13
C GLY A 44 6.71 -2.93 13.88
N GLU A 45 6.30 -1.89 14.61
CA GLU A 45 5.02 -1.21 14.42
C GLU A 45 4.93 -0.54 13.04
N GLN A 46 6.00 0.14 12.60
CA GLN A 46 6.04 0.77 11.27
C GLN A 46 5.93 -0.26 10.14
N VAL A 47 6.66 -1.38 10.23
CA VAL A 47 6.58 -2.46 9.25
C VAL A 47 5.18 -3.08 9.23
N SER A 48 4.60 -3.36 10.40
CA SER A 48 3.24 -3.91 10.51
C SER A 48 2.18 -2.97 9.93
N LYS A 49 2.32 -1.66 10.18
CA LYS A 49 1.48 -0.62 9.59
C LYS A 49 1.59 -0.60 8.06
N ASN A 50 2.80 -0.65 7.51
CA ASN A 50 3.01 -0.67 6.07
C ASN A 50 2.38 -1.91 5.42
N ILE A 51 2.59 -3.11 5.98
CA ILE A 51 1.99 -4.36 5.48
C ILE A 51 0.46 -4.26 5.46
N ARG A 52 -0.15 -3.77 6.54
CA ARG A 52 -1.62 -3.59 6.60
C ARG A 52 -2.11 -2.57 5.59
N ALA A 53 -1.40 -1.46 5.43
CA ALA A 53 -1.73 -0.43 4.46
C ALA A 53 -1.68 -1.00 3.03
N ASN A 54 -0.59 -1.69 2.69
CA ASN A 54 -0.42 -2.33 1.38
C ASN A 54 -1.50 -3.40 1.11
N ALA A 55 -1.82 -4.25 2.08
CA ALA A 55 -2.90 -5.23 1.95
C ALA A 55 -4.26 -4.55 1.70
N THR A 56 -4.53 -3.43 2.38
CA THR A 56 -5.78 -2.67 2.20
C THR A 56 -5.87 -2.04 0.80
N ALA A 57 -4.78 -1.42 0.34
CA ALA A 57 -4.71 -0.86 -1.01
C ALA A 57 -4.82 -1.93 -2.10
N THR A 58 -4.20 -3.11 -1.88
CA THR A 58 -4.27 -4.25 -2.79
C THR A 58 -5.70 -4.79 -2.88
N GLN A 59 -6.39 -4.98 -1.76
CA GLN A 59 -7.80 -5.40 -1.75
C GLN A 59 -8.68 -4.39 -2.50
N SER A 60 -8.45 -3.10 -2.28
CA SER A 60 -9.15 -2.02 -2.99
C SER A 60 -8.90 -2.06 -4.50
N ALA A 61 -7.65 -2.30 -4.92
CA ALA A 61 -7.28 -2.43 -6.33
C ALA A 61 -7.88 -3.68 -6.96
N GLU A 62 -7.91 -4.80 -6.24
CA GLU A 62 -8.48 -6.05 -6.69
C GLU A 62 -10.00 -5.95 -6.86
N THR A 63 -10.69 -5.23 -5.98
CA THR A 63 -12.13 -4.91 -6.15
C THR A 63 -12.36 -4.17 -7.46
N ALA A 64 -11.55 -3.16 -7.79
CA ALA A 64 -11.68 -2.45 -9.05
C ALA A 64 -11.36 -3.31 -10.27
N LEU A 65 -10.31 -4.14 -10.18
CA LEU A 65 -9.94 -5.06 -11.25
C LEU A 65 -11.07 -6.04 -11.55
N ARG A 66 -11.57 -6.73 -10.53
CA ARG A 66 -12.66 -7.71 -10.64
C ARG A 66 -13.94 -7.09 -11.17
N TYR A 67 -14.28 -5.87 -10.72
CA TYR A 67 -15.46 -5.15 -11.22
C TYR A 67 -15.37 -4.92 -12.73
N CYS A 68 -14.22 -4.49 -13.23
CA CYS A 68 -14.09 -4.18 -14.66
C CYS A 68 -13.93 -5.42 -15.51
N GLU A 69 -13.25 -6.46 -15.02
CA GLU A 69 -13.24 -7.78 -15.65
C GLU A 69 -14.66 -8.35 -15.79
N ASP A 70 -15.48 -8.28 -14.73
CA ASP A 70 -16.86 -8.76 -14.78
C ASP A 70 -17.69 -8.00 -15.82
N ARG A 71 -17.58 -6.66 -15.86
CA ARG A 71 -18.28 -5.83 -16.85
C ARG A 71 -17.86 -6.16 -18.28
N VAL A 72 -16.57 -6.37 -18.53
CA VAL A 72 -16.07 -6.78 -19.85
C VAL A 72 -16.59 -8.17 -20.22
N ARG A 73 -16.55 -9.14 -19.31
CA ARG A 73 -17.04 -10.53 -19.55
C ARG A 73 -18.54 -10.60 -19.81
N THR A 74 -19.32 -9.77 -19.11
CA THR A 74 -20.78 -9.74 -19.22
C THR A 74 -21.29 -8.77 -20.29
N ALA A 75 -20.38 -8.18 -21.08
CA ALA A 75 -20.67 -7.16 -22.08
C ALA A 75 -21.55 -6.01 -21.53
N GLN A 76 -21.37 -5.67 -20.25
CA GLN A 76 -22.07 -4.57 -19.62
C GLN A 76 -21.42 -3.24 -20.00
N PRO A 77 -22.18 -2.14 -20.05
CA PRO A 77 -21.62 -0.83 -20.39
C PRO A 77 -20.50 -0.43 -19.43
N LEU A 78 -19.31 -0.19 -19.99
CA LEU A 78 -18.21 0.51 -19.34
C LEU A 78 -17.48 1.36 -20.38
N ASN A 79 -16.66 2.31 -19.94
CA ASN A 79 -15.77 3.02 -20.85
C ASN A 79 -14.59 2.11 -21.23
N THR A 80 -14.54 1.71 -22.50
CA THR A 80 -13.44 0.95 -23.09
C THR A 80 -12.69 1.86 -24.06
N LEU A 81 -11.39 1.96 -23.89
CA LEU A 81 -10.51 2.75 -24.73
C LEU A 81 -9.99 1.87 -25.85
N GLU A 82 -10.19 2.29 -27.09
CA GLU A 82 -9.56 1.63 -28.23
C GLU A 82 -8.11 2.09 -28.33
N ALA A 83 -7.18 1.15 -28.25
CA ALA A 83 -5.78 1.44 -28.46
C ALA A 83 -5.53 1.87 -29.93
N PRO A 84 -4.55 2.75 -30.18
CA PRO A 84 -4.20 3.12 -31.54
C PRO A 84 -3.87 1.89 -32.40
N VAL A 85 -4.33 1.88 -33.65
CA VAL A 85 -4.09 0.76 -34.59
C VAL A 85 -2.59 0.64 -34.94
N ASP A 86 -1.82 1.72 -34.78
CA ASP A 86 -0.39 1.79 -35.11
C ASP A 86 0.56 1.40 -33.96
N LEU A 87 0.06 0.66 -32.97
CA LEU A 87 0.95 0.09 -31.94
C LEU A 87 2.00 -0.80 -32.60
N ALA A 88 3.27 -0.63 -32.20
CA ALA A 88 4.34 -1.49 -32.68
C ALA A 88 4.03 -2.96 -32.36
N PRO A 89 4.47 -3.93 -33.18
CA PRO A 89 4.25 -5.34 -32.90
C PRO A 89 4.71 -5.73 -31.49
N GLY A 90 3.80 -6.27 -30.67
CA GLY A 90 4.07 -6.64 -29.28
C GLY A 90 4.00 -5.48 -28.27
N ALA A 91 3.67 -4.26 -28.70
CA ALA A 91 3.39 -3.16 -27.77
C ALA A 91 2.03 -3.33 -27.09
N LEU A 92 1.97 -2.91 -25.82
CA LEU A 92 0.73 -2.83 -25.05
C LEU A 92 0.23 -1.39 -25.01
N PRO A 93 -1.08 -1.18 -24.78
CA PRO A 93 -1.62 0.14 -24.52
C PRO A 93 -0.94 0.81 -23.31
N SER A 94 -0.86 2.14 -23.35
CA SER A 94 -0.08 2.95 -22.40
C SER A 94 -0.88 4.09 -21.75
N GLN A 95 -2.19 4.23 -22.02
CA GLN A 95 -3.00 5.29 -21.41
C GLN A 95 -3.04 5.16 -19.90
N TRP A 96 -2.92 3.95 -19.37
CA TRP A 96 -2.80 3.69 -17.94
C TRP A 96 -1.60 4.37 -17.29
N GLN A 97 -0.50 4.64 -18.02
CA GLN A 97 0.69 5.29 -17.48
C GLN A 97 0.48 6.80 -17.23
N THR A 98 -0.54 7.38 -17.87
CA THR A 98 -0.83 8.81 -17.80
C THR A 98 -1.58 9.14 -16.51
N ARG A 99 -0.89 9.73 -15.53
CA ARG A 99 -1.44 9.98 -14.18
C ARG A 99 -2.74 10.78 -14.15
N VAL A 100 -2.89 11.76 -15.04
CA VAL A 100 -4.10 12.60 -15.11
C VAL A 100 -5.35 11.80 -15.46
N ASN A 101 -5.20 10.63 -16.09
CA ASN A 101 -6.32 9.75 -16.41
C ASN A 101 -6.91 9.07 -15.16
N TRP A 102 -6.25 9.13 -14.00
CA TRP A 102 -6.64 8.49 -12.74
C TRP A 102 -7.14 9.50 -11.69
N THR A 103 -7.88 10.50 -12.16
CA THR A 103 -8.43 11.60 -11.35
C THR A 103 -9.95 11.54 -11.33
N ASP A 104 -10.56 12.18 -10.34
CA ASP A 104 -12.01 12.41 -10.35
C ASP A 104 -12.42 13.24 -11.56
N GLY A 105 -13.52 12.84 -12.20
CA GLY A 105 -13.98 13.44 -13.46
C GLY A 105 -13.27 12.95 -14.72
N SER A 106 -12.23 12.12 -14.61
CA SER A 106 -11.65 11.45 -15.78
C SER A 106 -12.71 10.61 -16.51
N THR A 107 -12.82 10.81 -17.81
CA THR A 107 -13.64 9.97 -18.70
C THR A 107 -12.94 8.69 -19.09
N VAL A 108 -11.65 8.58 -18.81
CA VAL A 108 -10.76 7.50 -19.27
C VAL A 108 -10.76 6.34 -18.28
N SER A 109 -10.63 6.63 -16.97
CA SER A 109 -10.74 5.63 -15.91
C SER A 109 -12.13 5.61 -15.29
N VAL A 110 -12.66 4.41 -15.11
CA VAL A 110 -13.93 4.14 -14.46
C VAL A 110 -13.74 4.16 -12.96
N GLN A 111 -14.46 5.03 -12.27
CA GLN A 111 -14.54 5.02 -10.81
C GLN A 111 -15.48 3.91 -10.36
N ILE A 112 -15.03 3.10 -9.39
CA ILE A 112 -15.86 2.03 -8.87
C ILE A 112 -16.95 2.64 -7.96
N PRO A 113 -18.22 2.23 -8.13
CA PRO A 113 -19.32 2.71 -7.29
C PRO A 113 -19.09 2.44 -5.80
N SER A 114 -19.47 3.41 -4.95
CA SER A 114 -19.18 3.35 -3.51
C SER A 114 -19.82 2.17 -2.79
N ASP A 115 -20.96 1.66 -3.28
CA ASP A 115 -21.67 0.48 -2.76
C ASP A 115 -20.89 -0.83 -2.97
N GLN A 116 -19.99 -0.87 -3.96
CA GLN A 116 -19.12 -2.02 -4.23
C GLN A 116 -17.90 -2.07 -3.31
N VAL A 117 -17.54 -0.94 -2.70
CA VAL A 117 -16.28 -0.78 -1.95
C VAL A 117 -16.53 -0.50 -0.47
N THR A 118 -17.65 0.15 -0.14
CA THR A 118 -18.00 0.58 1.21
C THR A 118 -19.44 0.14 1.52
N ALA A 119 -19.59 -0.75 2.51
CA ALA A 119 -20.91 -1.13 3.01
C ALA A 119 -21.65 0.06 3.64
N GLN A 120 -22.99 -0.03 3.64
CA GLN A 120 -23.85 1.00 4.20
C GLN A 120 -23.49 1.32 5.66
N GLY A 121 -23.42 2.63 5.98
CA GLY A 121 -23.09 3.12 7.32
C GLY A 121 -21.59 3.17 7.63
N MET A 122 -20.71 2.70 6.74
CA MET A 122 -19.26 2.89 6.89
C MET A 122 -18.81 4.26 6.36
N ARG A 123 -17.69 4.76 6.91
CA ARG A 123 -17.05 5.99 6.42
C ARG A 123 -16.59 5.78 4.98
N PRO A 124 -16.93 6.68 4.04
CA PRO A 124 -16.47 6.58 2.66
C PRO A 124 -14.95 6.66 2.58
N LEU A 125 -14.39 6.03 1.56
CA LEU A 125 -12.97 6.18 1.22
C LEU A 125 -12.72 7.62 0.73
N PRO A 126 -11.58 8.23 1.10
CA PRO A 126 -11.23 9.56 0.61
C PRO A 126 -11.03 9.56 -0.91
N MET A 127 -10.51 8.45 -1.46
CA MET A 127 -10.36 8.20 -2.88
C MET A 127 -10.95 6.82 -3.19
N GLN A 128 -11.89 6.77 -4.13
CA GLN A 128 -12.46 5.51 -4.60
C GLN A 128 -11.46 4.80 -5.52
N PRO A 129 -11.38 3.46 -5.48
CA PRO A 129 -10.56 2.73 -6.43
C PRO A 129 -11.12 2.90 -7.85
N ARG A 130 -10.26 2.74 -8.84
CA ARG A 130 -10.58 2.98 -10.24
C ARG A 130 -9.98 1.89 -11.11
N CYS A 131 -10.55 1.69 -12.29
CA CYS A 131 -9.98 0.85 -13.33
C CYS A 131 -9.92 1.58 -14.66
N MET A 132 -9.13 1.07 -15.59
CA MET A 132 -9.07 1.51 -16.98
C MET A 132 -9.04 0.26 -17.85
N VAL A 133 -9.85 0.26 -18.91
CA VAL A 133 -9.93 -0.85 -19.84
C VAL A 133 -9.50 -0.36 -21.21
N GLU A 134 -8.41 -0.93 -21.71
CA GLU A 134 -7.82 -0.62 -23.01
C GLU A 134 -7.92 -1.85 -23.91
N ARG A 135 -8.69 -1.78 -24.99
CA ARG A 135 -8.79 -2.83 -26.01
C ARG A 135 -7.66 -2.66 -27.02
N PHE A 136 -7.00 -3.75 -27.38
CA PHE A 136 -5.95 -3.73 -28.40
C PHE A 136 -6.05 -4.94 -29.32
N SER A 137 -5.46 -4.83 -30.51
CA SER A 137 -5.32 -5.94 -31.45
C SER A 137 -3.94 -6.57 -31.34
N LEU A 138 -3.86 -7.88 -31.47
CA LEU A 138 -2.58 -8.57 -31.61
C LEU A 138 -2.10 -8.48 -33.06
N PRO A 139 -0.78 -8.33 -33.30
CA PRO A 139 -0.25 -8.38 -34.66
C PRO A 139 -0.46 -9.79 -35.25
N PRO A 140 -0.62 -9.90 -36.58
CA PRO A 140 -0.75 -11.19 -37.26
C PRO A 140 0.47 -12.08 -37.08
N ALA A 141 0.25 -13.40 -37.02
CA ALA A 141 1.35 -14.35 -37.04
C ALA A 141 2.10 -14.25 -38.38
N PRO A 142 3.40 -14.60 -38.44
CA PRO A 142 4.15 -14.59 -39.69
C PRO A 142 3.47 -15.48 -40.76
N GLY A 143 3.05 -14.87 -41.87
CA GLY A 143 2.37 -15.57 -42.97
C GLY A 143 0.83 -15.52 -42.92
N GLU A 144 0.26 -14.86 -41.91
CA GLU A 144 -1.19 -14.63 -41.80
C GLU A 144 -1.58 -13.26 -42.39
N ASP A 145 -2.75 -13.17 -43.01
CA ASP A 145 -3.24 -11.92 -43.60
C ASP A 145 -3.54 -10.89 -42.48
N PRO A 146 -2.96 -9.67 -42.50
CA PRO A 146 -3.24 -8.65 -41.50
C PRO A 146 -4.74 -8.32 -41.33
N GLN A 147 -5.54 -8.53 -42.38
CA GLN A 147 -6.98 -8.30 -42.35
C GLN A 147 -7.76 -9.45 -41.67
N SER A 148 -7.18 -10.64 -41.53
CA SER A 148 -7.83 -11.79 -40.88
C SER A 148 -7.61 -11.85 -39.35
N VAL A 149 -6.73 -11.02 -38.79
CA VAL A 149 -6.34 -11.06 -37.36
C VAL A 149 -7.22 -10.18 -36.46
N SER A 150 -8.38 -9.77 -36.97
CA SER A 150 -9.41 -9.03 -36.23
C SER A 150 -10.32 -9.92 -35.35
N ILE A 151 -9.88 -11.12 -34.95
CA ILE A 151 -10.73 -12.05 -34.18
C ILE A 151 -10.45 -11.99 -32.67
N LEU A 152 -9.20 -11.69 -32.27
CA LEU A 152 -8.81 -11.60 -30.86
C LEU A 152 -8.56 -10.13 -30.51
N GLN A 153 -9.50 -9.56 -29.76
CA GLN A 153 -9.40 -8.22 -29.20
C GLN A 153 -9.20 -8.30 -27.68
N PRO A 154 -7.97 -8.60 -27.21
CA PRO A 154 -7.66 -8.56 -25.79
C PRO A 154 -7.93 -7.18 -25.18
N HIS A 155 -8.29 -7.19 -23.91
CA HIS A 155 -8.44 -6.01 -23.08
C HIS A 155 -7.33 -6.01 -22.04
N LEU A 156 -6.52 -4.95 -22.02
CA LEU A 156 -5.64 -4.62 -20.92
C LEU A 156 -6.45 -3.88 -19.86
N ILE A 157 -6.61 -4.49 -18.71
CA ILE A 157 -7.34 -3.90 -17.58
C ILE A 157 -6.31 -3.52 -16.53
N THR A 158 -6.19 -2.22 -16.29
CA THR A 158 -5.37 -1.69 -15.21
C THR A 158 -6.30 -1.21 -14.10
N ALA A 159 -5.95 -1.46 -12.84
CA ALA A 159 -6.71 -1.01 -11.68
C ALA A 159 -5.79 -0.37 -10.66
N VAL A 160 -6.30 0.66 -9.98
CA VAL A 160 -5.60 1.32 -8.89
C VAL A 160 -6.48 1.33 -7.64
N GLY A 161 -5.89 0.94 -6.52
CA GLY A 161 -6.49 0.96 -5.20
C GLY A 161 -5.71 1.85 -4.25
N PHE A 162 -6.43 2.45 -3.30
CA PHE A 162 -5.89 3.44 -2.37
C PHE A 162 -6.09 3.01 -0.93
N THR A 163 -5.16 3.41 -0.05
CA THR A 163 -5.36 3.29 1.40
C THR A 163 -6.33 4.34 1.93
N ARG A 164 -6.82 4.14 3.17
CA ARG A 164 -7.76 5.08 3.82
C ARG A 164 -7.16 6.44 4.20
N ASP A 165 -5.84 6.51 4.28
CA ASP A 165 -5.04 7.70 4.58
C ASP A 165 -4.40 8.29 3.31
N TYR A 166 -4.81 7.83 2.12
CA TYR A 166 -4.31 8.35 0.86
C TYR A 166 -4.65 9.83 0.70
N VAL A 167 -3.62 10.62 0.44
CA VAL A 167 -3.72 12.05 0.14
C VAL A 167 -2.84 12.35 -1.05
N ALA A 168 -3.39 13.07 -2.03
CA ALA A 168 -2.67 13.52 -3.21
C ALA A 168 -2.54 15.05 -3.26
N ASP A 169 -1.55 15.56 -4.00
CA ASP A 169 -1.38 16.97 -4.28
C ASP A 169 -2.35 17.46 -5.39
N ALA A 170 -2.28 18.75 -5.73
CA ALA A 170 -3.09 19.34 -6.79
C ALA A 170 -2.84 18.74 -8.19
N ASN A 171 -1.70 18.05 -8.39
CA ASN A 171 -1.34 17.35 -9.61
C ASN A 171 -1.64 15.84 -9.53
N ASN A 172 -2.43 15.43 -8.53
CA ASN A 172 -2.81 14.06 -8.26
C ASN A 172 -1.60 13.13 -7.98
N ARG A 173 -0.51 13.65 -7.41
CA ARG A 173 0.64 12.86 -6.97
C ARG A 173 0.49 12.48 -5.51
N PRO A 174 0.86 11.25 -5.10
CA PRO A 174 0.73 10.81 -3.72
C PRO A 174 1.64 11.62 -2.78
N ILE A 175 1.05 12.21 -1.73
CA ILE A 175 1.76 12.87 -0.62
C ILE A 175 1.85 11.94 0.59
N SER A 176 0.76 11.22 0.88
CA SER A 176 0.65 10.31 2.02
C SER A 176 -0.28 9.14 1.70
N GLY A 177 -0.21 8.08 2.50
CA GLY A 177 -0.86 6.80 2.26
C GLY A 177 -0.17 5.97 1.18
N GLY A 178 -0.88 4.97 0.66
CA GLY A 178 -0.39 4.05 -0.36
C GLY A 178 -1.38 3.93 -1.52
N GLU A 179 -0.82 3.77 -2.71
CA GLU A 179 -1.55 3.32 -3.90
C GLU A 179 -0.93 2.01 -4.41
N VAL A 180 -1.76 1.11 -4.89
CA VAL A 180 -1.34 -0.16 -5.48
C VAL A 180 -1.97 -0.27 -6.86
N TRP A 181 -1.15 -0.67 -7.82
CA TRP A 181 -1.51 -0.84 -9.21
C TRP A 181 -1.53 -2.31 -9.56
N LEU A 182 -2.63 -2.78 -10.15
CA LEU A 182 -2.80 -4.14 -10.65
C LEU A 182 -3.09 -4.08 -12.15
N GLN A 183 -2.63 -5.10 -12.87
CA GLN A 183 -2.83 -5.20 -14.31
C GLN A 183 -3.20 -6.63 -14.68
N SER A 184 -4.19 -6.77 -15.55
CA SER A 184 -4.68 -8.04 -16.07
C SER A 184 -4.89 -7.92 -17.57
N ILE A 185 -4.72 -9.03 -18.29
CA ILE A 185 -5.07 -9.14 -19.70
C ILE A 185 -6.22 -10.13 -19.79
N LEU A 186 -7.35 -9.65 -20.31
CA LEU A 186 -8.54 -10.44 -20.51
C LEU A 186 -8.78 -10.63 -22.01
N ILE A 187 -8.83 -11.88 -22.44
CA ILE A 187 -9.28 -12.27 -23.78
C ILE A 187 -10.70 -12.84 -23.59
N PRO A 188 -11.75 -12.14 -24.07
CA PRO A 188 -13.13 -12.62 -23.96
C PRO A 188 -13.41 -13.84 -24.85
#